data_AF-A0A847IP73-F1
#
_entry.id   AF-A0A847IP73-F1
#
_cell.length_a   1.000
_cell.length_b   1.000
_cell.length_c   1.000
_cell.angle_alpha   90.00
_cell.angle_beta   90.00
_cell.angle_gamma   90.00
#
_symmetry.space_group_name_H-M   'P 1'
#
loop_
_entity.id
_entity.type
_entity.pdbx_description
1 polymer ?
#
loop_
_entity_poly.entity_id
_entity_poly.type
_entity_poly.pdbx_seq_one_letter_code
_entity_poly.pdbx_strand_id
1 'polypeptide(L)'
;DNKAIRKDMTLMVRQMAMEDRGIPIEIYCFTTTTVWTEYEEIQSDIFDHLMAAVSFFDLEVFQQPSGSDLKRAFSPGTTPLISNEQEKQ
;
A
#
# COMPACT_ATOMS: atom_id res chain seq x y z
N ASP A 1 4.93 9.98 -17.09
CA ASP A 1 6.25 9.49 -17.52
C ASP A 1 7.27 9.86 -16.44
N ASN A 2 7.81 8.89 -15.69
CA ASN A 2 8.65 9.17 -14.52
C ASN A 2 10.11 9.36 -14.96
N LYS A 3 10.64 10.58 -14.78
CA LYS A 3 12.01 10.95 -15.18
C LYS A 3 13.09 10.38 -14.25
N ALA A 4 12.71 9.96 -13.04
CA ALA A 4 13.64 9.46 -12.04
C ALA A 4 13.98 7.97 -12.20
N ILE A 5 13.30 7.28 -13.12
CA ILE A 5 13.52 5.87 -13.44
C ILE A 5 14.35 5.74 -14.71
N ARG A 6 15.41 4.91 -14.65
CA ARG A 6 16.21 4.52 -15.80
C ARG A 6 15.39 3.63 -16.73
N LYS A 7 15.18 4.11 -17.95
CA LYS A 7 14.40 3.42 -18.99
C LYS A 7 15.24 2.53 -19.91
N ASP A 8 16.56 2.69 -19.86
CA ASP A 8 17.55 1.88 -20.57
C ASP A 8 17.89 0.57 -19.83
N MET A 9 17.38 0.40 -18.60
CA MET A 9 17.57 -0.79 -17.79
C MET A 9 16.25 -1.54 -17.57
N THR A 10 16.34 -2.71 -16.96
CA THR A 10 15.17 -3.55 -16.67
C THR A 10 14.14 -2.79 -15.83
N LEU A 11 12.91 -2.75 -16.34
CA LEU A 11 11.71 -2.28 -15.65
C LEU A 11 10.68 -3.41 -15.71
N MET A 12 10.31 -3.94 -14.54
CA MET A 12 9.41 -5.09 -14.44
C MET A 12 8.44 -4.90 -13.28
N VAL A 13 7.19 -5.26 -13.52
CA VAL A 13 6.17 -5.44 -12.48
C VAL A 13 5.56 -6.82 -12.69
N ARG A 14 5.55 -7.64 -11.64
CA ARG A 14 4.95 -8.99 -11.71
C ARG A 14 4.26 -9.39 -10.43
N GLN A 15 3.27 -10.26 -10.57
CA GLN A 15 2.70 -10.99 -9.45
C GLN A 15 3.64 -12.14 -9.08
N MET A 16 3.87 -12.33 -7.80
CA MET A 16 4.63 -13.45 -7.26
C MET A 16 3.70 -14.63 -6.98
N ALA A 17 4.27 -15.76 -6.55
CA ALA A 17 3.47 -16.89 -6.10
C ALA A 17 2.55 -16.47 -4.94
N MET A 18 1.33 -17.00 -4.90
CA MET A 18 0.37 -16.73 -3.84
C MET A 18 0.94 -17.19 -2.48
N GLU A 19 0.72 -16.39 -1.46
CA GLU A 19 1.06 -16.69 -0.06
C GLU A 19 -0.20 -16.66 0.81
N ASP A 20 -0.09 -17.10 2.06
CA ASP A 20 -1.17 -17.00 3.08
C ASP A 20 -1.63 -15.56 3.33
N ARG A 21 -0.85 -14.57 2.87
CA ARG A 21 -1.05 -13.13 3.04
C ARG A 21 -1.55 -12.43 1.77
N GLY A 22 -1.95 -13.20 0.76
CA GLY A 22 -2.43 -12.69 -0.53
C GLY A 22 -1.44 -12.89 -1.67
N ILE A 23 -1.56 -12.08 -2.73
CA ILE A 23 -0.71 -12.15 -3.92
C ILE A 23 0.32 -11.01 -3.85
N PRO A 24 1.61 -11.30 -3.60
CA PRO A 24 2.62 -10.25 -3.55
C PRO A 24 2.86 -9.66 -4.95
N ILE A 25 3.09 -8.35 -5.00
CA ILE A 25 3.51 -7.65 -6.22
C ILE A 25 4.99 -7.29 -6.08
N GLU A 26 5.80 -7.70 -7.06
CA GLU A 26 7.19 -7.28 -7.17
C GLU A 26 7.31 -6.15 -8.19
N ILE A 27 7.92 -5.05 -7.77
CA ILE A 27 8.26 -3.90 -8.61
C ILE A 27 9.78 -3.80 -8.65
N TYR A 28 10.33 -3.95 -9.85
CA TYR A 28 11.77 -3.92 -10.08
C TYR A 28 12.11 -2.83 -11.10
N CYS A 29 12.90 -1.85 -10.68
CA CYS A 29 13.33 -0.75 -11.53
C CYS A 29 14.68 -0.20 -11.04
N PHE A 30 15.35 0.57 -11.90
CA PHE A 30 16.57 1.29 -11.55
C PHE A 30 16.31 2.80 -11.52
N THR A 31 16.91 3.50 -10.57
CA THR A 31 16.86 4.96 -10.50
C THR A 31 17.91 5.59 -11.42
N THR A 32 17.70 6.85 -11.81
CA THR A 32 18.69 7.63 -12.58
C THR A 32 19.86 8.15 -11.73
N THR A 33 19.76 8.02 -10.41
CA THR A 33 20.70 8.54 -9.42
C THR A 33 21.12 7.46 -8.44
N THR A 34 22.29 7.63 -7.83
CA THR A 34 22.81 6.82 -6.73
C THR A 34 22.95 7.62 -5.43
N VAL A 35 22.50 8.87 -5.43
CA VAL A 35 22.47 9.71 -4.22
C VAL A 35 21.41 9.16 -3.28
N TRP A 36 21.78 8.89 -2.03
CA TRP A 36 20.91 8.22 -1.06
C TRP A 36 19.59 8.95 -0.84
N THR A 37 19.65 10.27 -0.58
CA THR A 37 18.45 11.08 -0.31
C THR A 37 17.48 11.07 -1.49
N GLU A 38 17.97 11.28 -2.71
CA GLU A 38 17.12 11.24 -3.92
C GLU A 38 16.56 9.83 -4.16
N TYR A 39 17.35 8.79 -3.91
CA TYR A 39 16.88 7.40 -4.04
C TYR A 39 15.72 7.12 -3.08
N GLU A 40 15.82 7.57 -1.83
CA GLU A 40 14.78 7.42 -0.82
C GLU A 40 13.50 8.18 -1.18
N GLU A 41 13.63 9.42 -1.68
CA GLU A 41 12.51 10.22 -2.19
C GLU A 41 11.80 9.50 -3.34
N ILE A 42 12.55 9.00 -4.33
CA ILE A 42 11.99 8.26 -5.46
C ILE A 42 11.27 7.00 -4.98
N GLN A 43 11.82 6.29 -4.00
CA GLN A 43 11.18 5.12 -3.42
C GLN A 43 9.87 5.48 -2.72
N SER A 44 9.85 6.55 -1.92
CA SER A 44 8.64 7.02 -1.23
C SER A 44 7.54 7.39 -2.22
N ASP A 45 7.87 8.17 -3.26
CA ASP A 45 6.92 8.59 -4.29
C ASP A 45 6.24 7.40 -4.98
N ILE A 46 7.01 6.33 -5.25
CA ILE A 46 6.46 5.10 -5.82
C ILE A 46 5.46 4.45 -4.86
N PHE A 47 5.83 4.30 -3.58
CA PHE A 47 4.95 3.68 -2.59
C PHE A 47 3.69 4.50 -2.33
N ASP A 48 3.81 5.82 -2.21
CA ASP A 48 2.66 6.70 -1.99
C ASP A 48 1.68 6.63 -3.16
N HIS A 49 2.19 6.63 -4.40
CA HIS A 49 1.34 6.48 -5.58
C HIS A 49 0.65 5.12 -5.62
N LEU A 50 1.34 4.03 -5.29
CA LEU A 50 0.75 2.69 -5.22
C LEU A 50 -0.35 2.64 -4.17
N MET A 51 -0.08 3.11 -2.94
CA MET A 51 -1.04 3.12 -1.85
C MET A 51 -2.29 3.93 -2.18
N ALA A 52 -2.12 5.08 -2.85
CA ALA A 52 -3.24 5.88 -3.32
C ALA A 52 -4.07 5.17 -4.42
N ALA A 53 -3.41 4.38 -5.27
CA ALA A 53 -4.07 3.65 -6.35
C ALA A 53 -4.77 2.37 -5.89
N VAL A 54 -4.36 1.76 -4.77
CA VAL A 54 -4.91 0.47 -4.28
C VAL A 54 -6.43 0.51 -4.17
N SER A 55 -7.00 1.56 -3.57
CA SER A 55 -8.44 1.67 -3.36
C SER A 55 -9.25 1.85 -4.65
N PHE A 56 -8.62 2.33 -5.73
CA PHE A 56 -9.28 2.47 -7.04
C PHE A 56 -9.56 1.11 -7.69
N PHE A 57 -8.77 0.09 -7.36
CA PHE A 57 -8.90 -1.26 -7.92
C PHE A 57 -9.66 -2.21 -6.98
N ASP A 58 -10.34 -1.68 -5.96
CA ASP A 58 -11.00 -2.47 -4.92
C ASP A 58 -10.05 -3.48 -4.24
N LEU A 59 -8.77 -3.12 -4.14
CA LEU A 59 -7.74 -3.92 -3.48
C LEU A 59 -7.58 -3.46 -2.02
N GLU A 60 -7.09 -4.37 -1.17
CA GLU A 60 -6.73 -4.07 0.22
C GLU A 60 -5.27 -4.44 0.47
N VAL A 61 -4.56 -3.58 1.22
CA VAL A 61 -3.19 -3.86 1.63
C VAL A 61 -3.20 -4.77 2.84
N PHE A 62 -2.61 -5.95 2.70
CA PHE A 62 -2.42 -6.84 3.83
C PHE A 62 -1.38 -6.29 4.81
N GLN A 63 -1.75 -6.20 6.09
CA GLN A 63 -0.85 -5.94 7.21
C GLN A 63 -1.04 -7.02 8.27
N GLN A 64 0.05 -7.51 8.85
CA GLN A 64 -0.08 -8.46 9.95
C GLN A 64 -0.71 -7.77 11.16
N PRO A 65 -1.72 -8.37 11.81
CA PRO A 65 -2.33 -7.80 12.99
C PRO A 65 -1.29 -7.64 14.10
N SER A 66 -1.26 -6.47 14.72
CA SER A 66 -0.35 -6.15 15.81
C SER A 66 -1.04 -6.29 17.17
N GLY A 67 -0.24 -6.26 18.25
CA GLY A 67 -0.79 -6.31 19.61
C GLY A 67 -1.77 -5.16 19.92
N SER A 68 -1.62 -4.00 19.28
CA SER A 68 -2.57 -2.88 19.41
C SER A 68 -3.93 -3.16 18.76
N ASP A 69 -3.96 -3.86 17.62
CA ASP A 69 -5.21 -4.27 16.97
C ASP A 69 -6.02 -5.20 17.86
N LEU A 70 -5.33 -6.15 18.50
CA LEU A 70 -5.94 -7.09 19.44
C LEU A 70 -6.47 -6.37 20.70
N LYS A 71 -5.69 -5.44 21.25
CA LYS A 71 -6.13 -4.61 22.39
C LYS A 71 -7.36 -3.77 22.03
N ARG A 72 -7.43 -3.22 20.82
CA ARG A 72 -8.60 -2.47 20.34
C ARG A 72 -9.83 -3.36 20.21
N ALA A 73 -9.68 -4.57 19.68
CA ALA A 73 -10.77 -5.53 19.53
C ALA A 73 -11.36 -5.98 20.88
N PHE A 74 -10.54 -6.08 21.93
CA PHE A 74 -10.96 -6.52 23.26
C PHE A 74 -11.10 -5.40 24.29
N SER A 75 -10.99 -4.13 23.88
CA SER A 75 -11.22 -3.00 24.79
C SER A 75 -12.73 -2.81 25.01
N PRO A 76 -13.23 -2.93 26.25
CA PRO A 76 -14.64 -2.71 26.55
C PRO A 76 -14.94 -1.21 26.40
N GLY A 77 -15.60 -0.83 25.31
CA GLY A 77 -15.98 0.57 25.06
C GLY A 77 -16.14 1.00 23.59
N THR A 78 -15.89 0.13 22.61
CA THR A 78 -16.14 0.49 21.20
C THR A 78 -17.63 0.33 20.87
N THR A 79 -18.40 1.41 21.04
CA THR A 79 -19.77 1.50 20.50
C THR A 79 -19.72 1.28 18.98
N PRO A 80 -20.48 0.33 18.42
CA PRO A 80 -20.52 0.16 16.97
C PRO A 80 -21.10 1.41 16.33
N LEU A 81 -20.33 2.05 15.44
CA LEU A 81 -20.81 3.15 14.61
C LEU A 81 -21.75 2.57 13.54
N ILE A 82 -23.01 2.37 13.90
CA ILE A 82 -24.09 2.25 12.93
C ILE A 82 -24.44 3.70 12.55
N SER A 83 -23.90 4.17 11.43
CA SER A 83 -24.39 5.37 10.76
C SER A 83 -25.78 5.07 10.22
N ASN A 84 -26.81 5.36 11.02
CA ASN A 84 -28.19 5.44 10.55
C ASN A 84 -28.33 6.65 9.64
N GLU A 85 -28.00 6.50 8.36
CA GLU A 85 -28.66 7.27 7.31
C GLU A 85 -30.05 6.66 7.11
N GLN A 86 -31.08 7.10 7.85
CA GLN A 86 -32.47 7.20 7.41
C GLN A 86 -33.24 8.10 8.39
N GLU A 87 -33.11 9.41 8.19
CA GLU A 87 -34.06 10.41 8.70
C GLU A 87 -34.85 10.95 7.51
N LYS A 88 -36.04 10.39 7.24
CA LYS A 88 -37.23 11.17 6.83
C LYS A 88 -38.48 10.29 6.74
N GLN A 89 -39.27 10.29 7.82
CA GLN A 89 -40.70 10.56 7.70
C GLN A 89 -41.23 11.22 8.97
#